data_AF-A0A7S2UY56-F1
#
_entry.id   AF-A0A7S2UY56-F1
#
_cell.length_a   1.000
_cell.length_b   1.000
_cell.length_c   1.000
_cell.angle_alpha   90.00
_cell.angle_beta   90.00
_cell.angle_gamma   90.00
#
_symmetry.space_group_name_H-M   'P 1'
#
loop_
_entity.id
_entity.type
_entity.pdbx_description
1 polymer ?
#
loop_
_entity_poly.entity_id
_entity_poly.type
_entity_poly.pdbx_seq_one_letter_code
_entity_poly.pdbx_strand_id
1 'polypeptide(L)'
;GQVPAASHPSTGAQVGEIGVDLSGAIMADAVTVFARVNGRREVGESSSVKTASQEVGSHETGGVQYYLDEGTYGILGASEDSVDASASKISLKSLPTALCGKTGQVKTSTNLRASTLWGPTCDGLDCVVKLAALPELCEGDWLMLQGDRMGSGIGSGATSFNGLKPAEIIYSLQDR
;
A
#
# COMPACT_ATOMS: atom_id res chain seq x y z
N GLY A 1 -25.68 -46.87 -54.38
CA GLY A 1 -25.32 -45.44 -54.43
C GLY A 1 -25.81 -44.79 -53.16
N GLN A 2 -24.89 -44.39 -52.29
CA GLN A 2 -25.17 -43.80 -50.99
C GLN A 2 -25.32 -42.28 -51.18
N VAL A 3 -26.47 -41.72 -50.80
CA VAL A 3 -26.72 -40.27 -50.85
C VAL A 3 -26.04 -39.63 -49.64
N PRO A 4 -25.22 -38.56 -49.78
CA PRO A 4 -24.63 -37.90 -48.62
C PRO A 4 -25.66 -36.98 -47.94
N ALA A 5 -25.77 -37.11 -46.62
CA ALA A 5 -26.55 -36.20 -45.79
C ALA A 5 -25.86 -34.83 -45.72
N ALA A 6 -26.55 -33.77 -46.15
CA ALA A 6 -26.10 -32.41 -45.99
C ALA A 6 -26.15 -32.01 -44.50
N SER A 7 -24.99 -31.66 -43.94
CA SER A 7 -24.88 -31.03 -42.63
C SER A 7 -25.32 -29.58 -42.73
N HIS A 8 -26.38 -29.22 -42.01
CA HIS A 8 -26.74 -27.82 -41.77
C HIS A 8 -25.76 -27.23 -40.74
N PRO A 9 -25.09 -26.10 -41.03
CA PRO A 9 -24.40 -25.34 -39.99
C PRO A 9 -25.46 -24.60 -39.16
N SER A 10 -25.65 -25.00 -37.91
CA SER A 10 -26.35 -24.19 -36.92
C SER A 10 -25.47 -22.99 -36.58
N THR A 11 -25.71 -21.85 -37.21
CA THR A 11 -25.20 -20.55 -36.78
C THR A 11 -25.90 -20.17 -35.48
N GLY A 12 -25.47 -20.77 -34.38
CA GLY A 12 -25.75 -20.27 -33.04
C GLY A 12 -24.99 -18.96 -32.88
N ALA A 13 -25.70 -17.84 -32.97
CA ALA A 13 -25.17 -16.57 -32.50
C ALA A 13 -24.84 -16.74 -31.01
N GLN A 14 -23.56 -16.81 -30.66
CA GLN A 14 -23.16 -16.60 -29.28
C GLN A 14 -23.47 -15.15 -28.94
N VAL A 15 -24.51 -14.95 -28.15
CA VAL A 15 -24.76 -13.67 -27.49
C VAL A 15 -23.62 -13.51 -26.50
N GLY A 16 -22.58 -12.78 -26.90
CA GLY A 16 -21.56 -12.32 -25.97
C GLY A 16 -22.20 -11.28 -25.06
N GLU A 17 -22.42 -11.62 -23.79
CA GLU A 17 -22.64 -10.59 -22.77
C GLU A 17 -21.35 -9.79 -22.67
N ILE A 18 -21.38 -8.54 -23.14
CA ILE A 18 -20.36 -7.55 -22.80
C ILE A 18 -20.69 -7.09 -21.38
N GLY A 19 -20.39 -7.93 -20.40
CA GLY A 19 -20.37 -7.52 -19.00
C GLY A 19 -19.18 -6.59 -18.81
N VAL A 20 -19.42 -5.29 -18.61
CA VAL A 20 -18.37 -4.38 -18.16
C VAL A 20 -18.12 -4.70 -16.69
N ASP A 21 -16.95 -5.27 -16.37
CA ASP A 21 -16.53 -5.44 -14.99
C ASP A 21 -16.23 -4.08 -14.37
N LEU A 22 -17.20 -3.56 -13.62
CA LEU A 22 -17.09 -2.29 -12.89
C LEU A 22 -16.50 -2.47 -11.49
N SER A 23 -16.23 -3.71 -11.04
CA SER A 23 -15.80 -3.99 -9.66
C SER A 23 -14.52 -3.24 -9.30
N GLY A 24 -13.52 -3.26 -10.19
CA GLY A 24 -12.27 -2.53 -10.01
C GLY A 24 -12.45 -1.01 -9.94
N ALA A 25 -13.40 -0.45 -10.70
CA ALA A 25 -13.69 0.99 -10.68
C ALA A 25 -14.45 1.41 -9.41
N ILE A 26 -15.37 0.56 -8.93
CA ILE A 26 -16.14 0.81 -7.70
C ILE A 26 -15.24 0.70 -6.47
N MET A 27 -14.36 -0.31 -6.43
CA MET A 27 -13.53 -0.59 -5.27
C MET A 27 -12.30 0.30 -5.17
N ALA A 28 -11.81 0.85 -6.29
CA ALA A 28 -10.62 1.69 -6.37
C ALA A 28 -10.46 2.68 -5.20
N ASP A 29 -11.54 3.39 -4.86
CA ASP A 29 -11.54 4.45 -3.85
C ASP A 29 -12.32 4.10 -2.58
N ALA A 30 -12.85 2.88 -2.48
CA ALA A 30 -13.69 2.43 -1.37
C ALA A 30 -12.89 1.88 -0.19
N VAL A 31 -11.56 1.80 -0.31
CA VAL A 31 -10.72 1.12 0.68
C VAL A 31 -9.76 2.09 1.37
N THR A 32 -9.64 1.91 2.69
CA THR A 32 -8.66 2.58 3.54
C THR A 32 -7.91 1.51 4.32
N VAL A 33 -6.58 1.59 4.34
CA VAL A 33 -5.74 0.65 5.08
C VAL A 33 -5.33 1.28 6.40
N PHE A 34 -5.42 0.52 7.49
CA PHE A 34 -4.89 0.89 8.80
C PHE A 34 -3.74 -0.05 9.13
N ALA A 35 -2.56 0.50 9.35
CA ALA A 35 -1.37 -0.25 9.72
C ALA A 35 -0.92 0.16 11.12
N ARG A 36 -0.63 -0.81 11.99
CA ARG A 36 -0.18 -0.57 13.36
C ARG A 36 1.32 -0.38 13.41
N VAL A 37 1.77 0.59 14.20
CA VAL A 37 3.18 0.77 14.53
C VAL A 37 3.59 -0.28 15.56
N ASN A 38 4.48 -1.19 15.18
CA ASN A 38 5.01 -2.24 16.06
C ASN A 38 6.40 -1.92 16.62
N GLY A 39 7.09 -0.94 16.03
CA GLY A 39 8.41 -0.54 16.51
C GLY A 39 8.83 0.81 15.93
N ARG A 40 9.85 1.40 16.55
CA ARG A 40 10.48 2.62 16.05
C ARG A 40 11.98 2.65 16.30
N ARG A 41 12.71 3.35 15.43
CA ARG A 41 14.15 3.56 15.57
C ARG A 41 14.51 5.01 15.24
N GLU A 42 15.23 5.65 16.14
CA GLU A 42 15.86 6.94 15.88
C GLU A 42 17.08 6.73 14.97
N VAL A 43 17.18 7.52 13.91
CA VAL A 43 18.31 7.53 12.99
C VAL A 43 19.15 8.76 13.31
N GLY A 44 20.26 8.52 14.01
CA GLY A 44 21.25 9.55 14.31
C GLY A 44 21.95 10.08 13.05
N GLU A 45 22.55 11.26 13.17
CA GLU A 45 23.35 11.84 12.11
C GLU A 45 24.56 10.95 11.79
N SER A 46 24.65 10.44 10.57
CA SER A 46 25.88 9.80 10.11
C SER A 46 26.96 10.88 9.94
N SER A 47 27.93 10.93 10.85
CA SER A 47 29.17 11.69 10.66
C SER A 47 29.99 11.06 9.54
N SER A 48 29.66 11.37 8.29
CA SER A 48 30.43 10.90 7.13
C SER A 48 31.45 11.96 6.71
N VAL A 49 32.71 11.52 6.60
CA VAL A 49 33.87 12.25 6.09
C VAL A 49 33.52 13.01 4.81
N LYS A 50 33.89 14.30 4.76
CA LYS A 50 33.73 15.16 3.58
C LYS A 50 34.63 14.67 2.45
N THR A 51 34.04 14.08 1.41
CA THR A 51 34.63 14.09 0.07
C THR A 51 33.77 14.98 -0.81
N ALA A 52 34.39 16.01 -1.37
CA ALA A 52 33.73 17.10 -2.06
C ALA A 52 33.21 16.71 -3.45
N SER A 53 31.89 16.77 -3.63
CA SER A 53 31.26 17.29 -4.85
C SER A 53 29.84 17.73 -4.50
N GLN A 54 29.52 18.96 -4.90
CA GLN A 54 28.45 19.79 -4.38
C GLN A 54 27.23 19.69 -5.32
N GLU A 55 26.11 19.20 -4.82
CA GLU A 55 24.77 19.58 -5.32
C GLU A 55 23.92 20.02 -4.14
N VAL A 56 23.26 21.17 -4.31
CA VAL A 56 22.49 21.88 -3.28
C VAL A 56 21.12 21.22 -3.14
N GLY A 57 20.91 20.52 -2.03
CA GLY A 57 19.62 19.98 -1.58
C GLY A 57 19.66 19.81 -0.06
N SER A 58 18.60 20.23 0.63
CA SER A 58 18.51 20.47 2.08
C SER A 58 19.14 19.40 2.97
N HIS A 59 20.00 19.82 3.91
CA HIS A 59 20.42 19.00 5.05
C HIS A 59 19.20 18.56 5.86
N GLU A 60 18.80 17.28 5.78
CA GLU A 60 17.81 16.71 6.70
C GLU A 60 18.50 16.17 7.96
N THR A 61 18.26 16.85 9.07
CA THR A 61 18.88 16.67 10.40
C THR A 61 18.23 15.49 11.15
N GLY A 62 18.66 14.25 10.93
CA GLY A 62 18.18 13.06 11.63
C GLY A 62 16.69 12.73 11.41
N GLY A 63 16.29 11.47 11.61
CA GLY A 63 14.92 11.03 11.30
C GLY A 63 14.46 9.83 12.12
N VAL A 64 13.20 9.44 11.96
CA VAL A 64 12.61 8.29 12.66
C VAL A 64 12.19 7.23 11.65
N GLN A 65 12.48 5.98 11.96
CA GLN A 65 11.96 4.83 11.21
C GLN A 65 10.84 4.20 12.03
N TYR A 66 9.69 3.96 11.40
CA TYR A 66 8.57 3.22 11.99
C TYR A 66 8.38 1.90 11.26
N TYR A 67 8.13 0.85 12.02
CA TYR A 67 7.92 -0.51 11.52
C TYR A 67 6.46 -0.90 11.71
N LEU A 68 5.81 -1.27 10.63
CA LEU A 68 4.38 -1.55 10.56
C LEU A 68 4.10 -3.06 10.57
N ASP A 69 2.87 -3.45 10.87
CA ASP A 69 2.39 -4.84 10.66
C ASP A 69 2.02 -5.15 9.21
N GLU A 70 1.86 -4.12 8.37
CA GLU A 70 1.59 -4.26 6.94
C GLU A 70 2.71 -3.66 6.09
N GLY A 71 2.93 -4.27 4.93
CA GLY A 71 4.06 -3.95 4.07
C GLY A 71 3.82 -4.37 2.62
N THR A 72 4.83 -4.24 1.78
CA THR A 72 4.71 -4.43 0.32
C THR A 72 4.56 -5.90 -0.06
N TYR A 73 4.85 -6.81 0.86
CA TYR A 73 4.54 -8.24 0.76
C TYR A 73 3.12 -8.59 1.23
N GLY A 74 2.39 -7.64 1.83
CA GLY A 74 1.05 -7.80 2.39
C GLY A 74 0.00 -7.00 1.62
N ILE A 75 -0.93 -6.37 2.34
CA ILE A 75 -2.07 -5.65 1.73
C ILE A 75 -1.64 -4.42 0.90
N LEU A 76 -0.44 -3.93 1.21
CA LEU A 76 0.20 -2.77 0.60
C LEU A 76 1.08 -3.15 -0.62
N GLY A 77 1.02 -4.40 -1.08
CA GLY A 77 1.70 -4.86 -2.30
C GLY A 77 1.17 -4.22 -3.58
N ALA A 78 2.01 -4.21 -4.62
CA ALA A 78 1.76 -3.47 -5.85
C ALA A 78 0.44 -3.89 -6.54
N SER A 79 -0.34 -2.89 -6.95
CA SER A 79 -1.44 -3.05 -7.88
C SER A 79 -0.92 -3.41 -9.28
N GLU A 80 -1.71 -4.15 -10.06
CA GLU A 80 -1.33 -4.81 -11.33
C GLU A 80 -0.78 -3.89 -12.44
N ASP A 81 -0.84 -2.56 -12.27
CA ASP A 81 -0.38 -1.57 -13.25
C ASP A 81 1.16 -1.37 -13.29
N SER A 82 1.96 -2.05 -12.46
CA SER A 82 3.42 -1.89 -12.44
C SER A 82 4.18 -3.04 -13.11
N VAL A 83 4.82 -2.75 -14.25
CA VAL A 83 5.73 -3.66 -14.98
C VAL A 83 7.11 -3.84 -14.30
N ASP A 84 7.30 -3.32 -13.09
CA ASP A 84 8.57 -3.34 -12.37
C ASP A 84 8.34 -3.70 -10.89
N ALA A 85 8.63 -4.95 -10.55
CA ALA A 85 8.46 -5.54 -9.22
C ALA A 85 9.43 -4.99 -8.15
N SER A 86 10.40 -4.15 -8.53
CA SER A 86 11.47 -3.67 -7.64
C SER A 86 11.12 -2.42 -6.83
N ALA A 87 10.00 -1.76 -7.15
CA ALA A 87 9.63 -0.50 -6.54
C ALA A 87 8.29 -0.61 -5.82
N SER A 88 8.33 -0.51 -4.49
CA SER A 88 7.17 -0.20 -3.65
C SER A 88 6.55 1.13 -4.10
N LYS A 89 5.55 1.04 -4.99
CA LYS A 89 4.88 2.19 -5.63
C LYS A 89 3.44 2.30 -5.14
N ILE A 90 3.22 2.29 -3.84
CA ILE A 90 1.93 2.79 -3.33
C ILE A 90 1.90 4.29 -3.61
N SER A 91 1.03 4.70 -4.52
CA SER A 91 0.68 6.11 -4.71
C SER A 91 -0.34 6.48 -3.64
N LEU A 92 0.14 7.08 -2.56
CA LEU A 92 -0.75 7.63 -1.53
C LEU A 92 -1.41 8.92 -2.05
N LYS A 93 -2.72 9.05 -1.84
CA LYS A 93 -3.51 10.27 -2.17
C LYS A 93 -3.11 11.44 -1.30
N SER A 94 -2.67 11.14 -0.08
CA SER A 94 -2.37 12.10 0.97
C SER A 94 -1.30 11.55 1.90
N LEU A 95 -0.74 12.40 2.75
CA LEU A 95 0.16 11.96 3.79
C LEU A 95 -0.57 10.99 4.75
N PRO A 96 0.12 9.95 5.25
CA PRO A 96 -0.43 9.06 6.26
C PRO A 96 -1.01 9.82 7.44
N THR A 97 -2.23 9.47 7.86
CA THR A 97 -2.88 10.09 9.01
C THR A 97 -2.58 9.28 10.26
N ALA A 98 -1.94 9.91 11.24
CA ALA A 98 -1.59 9.29 12.51
C ALA A 98 -2.79 9.25 13.47
N LEU A 99 -3.06 8.08 14.06
CA LEU A 99 -4.11 7.87 15.05
C LEU A 99 -3.53 7.30 16.34
N CYS A 100 -4.04 7.76 17.49
CA CYS A 100 -3.66 7.22 18.78
C CYS A 100 -4.19 5.79 18.96
N GLY A 101 -3.32 4.86 19.33
CA GLY A 101 -3.67 3.45 19.53
C GLY A 101 -4.78 3.19 20.55
N LYS A 102 -4.86 4.05 21.59
CA LYS A 102 -5.81 3.87 22.70
C LYS A 102 -7.18 4.49 22.43
N THR A 103 -7.22 5.58 21.67
CA THR A 103 -8.44 6.39 21.52
C THR A 103 -8.97 6.43 20.10
N GLY A 104 -8.18 6.00 19.11
CA GLY A 104 -8.49 6.12 17.68
C GLY A 104 -8.50 7.57 17.16
N GLN A 105 -8.20 8.56 18.00
CA GLN A 105 -8.24 9.96 17.61
C GLN A 105 -7.01 10.36 16.79
N VAL A 106 -7.22 11.28 15.85
CA VAL A 106 -6.15 11.85 15.03
C VAL A 106 -5.12 12.58 15.89
N LYS A 107 -3.84 12.31 15.66
CA LYS A 107 -2.72 13.03 16.30
C LYS A 107 -2.38 14.26 15.46
N THR A 108 -2.62 15.45 16.01
CA THR A 108 -2.50 16.74 15.29
C THR A 108 -1.29 17.59 15.73
N SER A 109 -0.19 16.97 16.17
CA SER A 109 0.99 17.72 16.64
C SER A 109 1.62 18.53 15.51
N THR A 110 2.04 19.77 15.81
CA THR A 110 2.81 20.62 14.89
C THR A 110 4.29 20.25 14.82
N ASN A 111 4.78 19.47 15.79
CA ASN A 111 6.16 18.97 15.81
C ASN A 111 6.25 17.71 14.95
N LEU A 112 6.42 17.92 13.64
CA LEU A 112 6.58 16.85 12.67
C LEU A 112 8.06 16.48 12.51
N ARG A 113 8.32 15.19 12.30
CA ARG A 113 9.64 14.64 12.03
C ARG A 113 9.69 13.94 10.67
N ALA A 114 10.80 14.10 9.97
CA ALA A 114 11.14 13.30 8.80
C ALA A 114 11.16 11.82 9.20
N SER A 115 10.29 11.04 8.56
CA SER A 115 10.01 9.66 8.94
C SER A 115 10.00 8.72 7.74
N THR A 116 10.49 7.50 7.91
CA THR A 116 10.40 6.40 6.94
C THR A 116 9.50 5.30 7.51
N LEU A 117 8.60 4.77 6.68
CA LEU A 117 7.70 3.67 7.03
C LEU A 117 8.17 2.37 6.37
N TRP A 118 8.40 1.37 7.20
CA TRP A 118 8.81 0.03 6.82
C TRP A 118 7.71 -0.97 7.12
N GLY A 119 7.56 -1.98 6.28
CA GLY A 119 6.73 -3.13 6.58
C GLY A 119 7.39 -4.08 7.59
N PRO A 120 6.72 -5.20 7.88
CA PRO A 120 7.11 -6.12 8.95
C PRO A 120 8.30 -7.03 8.60
N THR A 121 8.74 -7.06 7.35
CA THR A 121 9.78 -8.01 6.92
C THR A 121 11.19 -7.47 7.14
N CYS A 122 12.17 -8.37 7.21
CA CYS A 122 13.59 -8.02 7.27
C CYS A 122 14.18 -7.63 5.90
N ASP A 123 13.34 -7.43 4.87
CA ASP A 123 13.77 -7.08 3.53
C ASP A 123 13.81 -5.55 3.35
N GLY A 124 14.93 -5.04 2.83
CA GLY A 124 15.08 -3.61 2.51
C GLY A 124 14.17 -3.13 1.38
N LEU A 125 13.51 -4.02 0.64
CA LEU A 125 12.47 -3.67 -0.34
C LEU A 125 11.10 -3.43 0.31
N ASP A 126 10.91 -3.85 1.56
CA ASP A 126 9.68 -3.64 2.32
C ASP A 126 9.59 -2.23 2.91
N CYS A 127 9.90 -1.23 2.08
CA CYS A 127 9.76 0.18 2.39
C CYS A 127 8.43 0.69 1.82
N VAL A 128 7.50 1.03 2.70
CA VAL A 128 6.14 1.50 2.33
C VAL A 128 6.17 2.96 1.94
N VAL A 129 6.83 3.81 2.74
CA VAL A 129 6.99 5.24 2.47
C VAL A 129 8.41 5.66 2.82
N LYS A 130 9.16 6.15 1.83
CA LYS A 130 10.56 6.55 2.01
C LYS A 130 10.70 7.78 2.91
N LEU A 131 9.82 8.77 2.75
CA LEU A 131 9.85 10.02 3.50
C LEU A 131 8.43 10.58 3.69
N ALA A 132 8.05 10.81 4.94
CA ALA A 132 6.85 11.53 5.35
C ALA A 132 7.13 12.39 6.59
N ALA A 133 6.50 13.56 6.67
CA ALA A 133 6.51 14.37 7.88
C ALA A 133 5.38 13.91 8.81
N LEU A 134 5.73 13.26 9.92
CA LEU A 134 4.76 12.67 10.85
C LEU A 134 4.95 13.21 12.27
N PRO A 135 3.86 13.30 13.07
CA PRO A 135 4.01 13.51 14.50
C PRO A 135 4.74 12.32 15.13
N GLU A 136 5.24 12.47 16.36
CA GLU A 136 5.81 11.33 17.07
C GLU A 136 4.77 10.21 17.24
N LEU A 137 5.13 8.98 16.86
CA LEU A 137 4.30 7.78 17.04
C LEU A 137 4.92 6.86 18.08
N CYS A 138 4.04 6.19 18.82
CA CYS A 138 4.41 5.12 19.76
C CYS A 138 4.02 3.77 19.20
N GLU A 139 4.62 2.71 19.75
CA GLU A 139 4.13 1.35 19.52
C GLU A 139 2.65 1.26 19.92
N GLY A 140 1.85 0.62 19.06
CA GLY A 140 0.41 0.50 19.19
C GLY A 140 -0.39 1.65 18.56
N ASP A 141 0.23 2.77 18.16
CA ASP A 141 -0.44 3.78 17.34
C ASP A 141 -0.72 3.23 15.92
N TRP A 142 -1.66 3.87 15.21
CA TRP A 142 -2.05 3.46 13.87
C TRP A 142 -1.72 4.55 12.84
N LEU A 143 -1.45 4.10 11.62
CA LEU A 143 -1.41 4.92 10.43
C LEU A 143 -2.55 4.54 9.51
N MET A 144 -3.39 5.52 9.18
CA MET A 144 -4.39 5.42 8.15
C MET A 144 -3.77 5.83 6.82
N LEU A 145 -3.73 4.89 5.88
CA LEU A 145 -3.16 5.01 4.55
C LEU A 145 -4.29 5.02 3.52
N GLN A 146 -4.30 6.06 2.68
CA GLN A 146 -5.26 6.22 1.59
C GLN A 146 -4.49 6.43 0.29
N GLY A 147 -4.85 5.71 -0.75
CA GLY A 147 -4.14 5.73 -2.03
C GLY A 147 -5.06 5.75 -3.24
N ASP A 148 -4.49 6.10 -4.39
CA ASP A 148 -5.17 6.07 -5.67
C ASP A 148 -5.42 4.63 -6.06
N ARG A 149 -6.68 4.28 -6.28
CA ARG A 149 -7.07 2.94 -6.74
C ARG A 149 -6.58 1.81 -5.82
N MET A 150 -6.38 2.10 -4.54
CA MET A 150 -5.88 1.14 -3.55
C MET A 150 -6.76 -0.12 -3.54
N GLY A 151 -8.07 0.02 -3.70
CA GLY A 151 -8.99 -1.13 -3.73
C GLY A 151 -9.04 -1.93 -5.04
N SER A 152 -8.45 -1.45 -6.15
CA SER A 152 -8.45 -2.21 -7.41
C SER A 152 -7.28 -3.21 -7.52
N GLY A 153 -6.33 -3.17 -6.58
CA GLY A 153 -5.22 -4.12 -6.49
C GLY A 153 -4.93 -4.60 -5.07
N ILE A 154 -5.84 -4.32 -4.13
CA ILE A 154 -5.60 -4.58 -2.72
C ILE A 154 -5.36 -6.06 -2.46
N GLY A 155 -4.21 -6.39 -1.90
CA GLY A 155 -3.82 -7.76 -1.61
C GLY A 155 -3.61 -8.68 -2.82
N SER A 156 -3.65 -8.19 -4.07
CA SER A 156 -3.37 -9.04 -5.25
C SER A 156 -1.93 -9.61 -5.23
N GLY A 157 -1.00 -8.82 -4.68
CA GLY A 157 0.37 -9.24 -4.40
C GLY A 157 0.62 -9.73 -2.97
N ALA A 158 -0.42 -9.87 -2.14
CA ALA A 158 -0.23 -10.28 -0.76
C ALA A 158 0.23 -11.75 -0.71
N THR A 159 1.30 -11.97 0.03
CA THR A 159 1.88 -13.28 0.24
C THR A 159 1.93 -13.58 1.73
N SER A 160 1.92 -14.85 2.11
CA SER A 160 2.26 -15.26 3.48
C SER A 160 3.79 -15.29 3.70
N PHE A 161 4.53 -14.38 3.05
CA PHE A 161 5.97 -14.29 3.20
C PHE A 161 6.33 -14.05 4.67
N ASN A 162 7.41 -14.66 5.14
CA ASN A 162 7.78 -14.74 6.57
C ASN A 162 6.69 -15.32 7.49
N GLY A 163 5.68 -16.02 6.96
CA GLY A 163 4.59 -16.58 7.76
C GLY A 163 3.64 -15.53 8.35
N LEU A 164 3.66 -14.31 7.79
CA LEU A 164 2.79 -13.22 8.22
C LEU A 164 1.34 -13.53 7.87
N LYS A 165 0.43 -13.19 8.79
CA LYS A 165 -1.01 -13.37 8.56
C LYS A 165 -1.51 -12.27 7.62
N PRO A 166 -2.45 -12.58 6.71
CA PRO A 166 -3.12 -11.55 5.93
C PRO A 166 -3.84 -10.54 6.82
N ALA A 167 -3.92 -9.29 6.34
CA ALA A 167 -4.74 -8.25 6.93
C ALA A 167 -6.21 -8.69 7.11
N GLU A 168 -6.83 -8.23 8.19
CA GLU A 168 -8.28 -8.37 8.38
C GLU A 168 -9.02 -7.36 7.47
N ILE A 169 -10.05 -7.84 6.77
CA ILE A 169 -10.88 -7.00 5.89
C ILE A 169 -12.25 -6.82 6.53
N ILE A 170 -12.61 -5.57 6.81
CA ILE A 170 -13.90 -5.19 7.37
C ILE A 170 -14.70 -4.45 6.30
N TYR A 171 -15.91 -4.94 6.01
CA TYR A 171 -16.84 -4.28 5.10
C TYR A 171 -17.85 -3.45 5.90
N SER A 172 -17.98 -2.18 5.55
CA SER A 172 -19.02 -1.30 6.08
C SER A 172 -19.94 -0.83 4.97
N LEU A 173 -21.24 -0.95 5.18
CA LEU A 173 -22.25 -0.32 4.34
C LEU A 173 -22.55 1.07 4.92
N GLN A 174 -22.49 2.09 4.07
CA GLN A 174 -22.91 3.43 4.44
C GLN A 174 -24.35 3.63 3.99
N ASP A 175 -25.28 3.65 4.94
CA ASP A 175 -26.66 4.06 4.65
C ASP A 175 -26.63 5.54 4.22
N ARG A 176 -27.31 5.83 3.11
CA ARG A 176 -27.45 7.19 2.57
C ARG A 176 -28.54 7.97 3.28
#